data_AF-A0AAE2BRN1-F1
#
_entry.id   AF-A0AAE2BRN1-F1
#
_cell.length_a   1.000
_cell.length_b   1.000
_cell.length_c   1.000
_cell.angle_alpha   90.00
_cell.angle_beta   90.00
_cell.angle_gamma   90.00
#
_symmetry.space_group_name_H-M   'P 1'
#
loop_
_entity.id
_entity.type
_entity.pdbx_description
1 polymer ?
#
loop_
_entity_poly.entity_id
_entity_poly.type
_entity_poly.pdbx_seq_one_letter_code
_entity_poly.pdbx_strand_id
1 'polypeptide(L)' 'MPTRVFVVHMLPSLASRFFKMAKAAEMMSRGYAWIVADALTSLLDSVDSETIEAMQGVIGVKGYIPRSNELHNFQGR' A
#
# COMPACT_ATOMS: atom_id res chain seq x y z
N MET A 1 -12.51 10.36 20.76
CA MET A 1 -12.88 9.58 19.56
C MET A 1 -11.73 8.63 19.25
N PRO A 2 -11.97 7.34 19.00
CA PRO A 2 -10.89 6.42 18.63
C PRO A 2 -10.34 6.77 17.24
N THR A 3 -9.03 6.59 17.03
CA THR A 3 -8.38 6.78 15.72
C THR A 3 -8.97 5.82 14.70
N ARG A 4 -9.41 6.36 13.55
CA ARG A 4 -10.04 5.58 12.47
C ARG A 4 -9.32 5.68 11.13
N VAL A 5 -8.36 6.59 11.00
CA VAL A 5 -7.60 6.82 9.76
C VAL A 5 -6.14 6.52 10.02
N PHE A 6 -5.55 5.66 9.20
CA PHE A 6 -4.16 5.21 9.33
C PHE A 6 -3.39 5.48 8.04
N VAL A 7 -2.22 6.10 8.18
CA VAL A 7 -1.24 6.25 7.11
C VAL A 7 -0.13 5.26 7.34
N VAL A 8 0.11 4.37 6.38
CA VAL A 8 1.05 3.25 6.49
C VAL A 8 2.24 3.50 5.58
N HIS A 9 3.41 3.65 6.19
CA HIS A 9 4.70 3.76 5.51
C HIS A 9 5.61 2.61 5.96
N MET A 10 5.62 1.52 5.19
CA MET A 10 6.34 0.28 5.51
C MET A 10 6.81 -0.41 4.24
N LEU A 11 7.84 -1.26 4.36
CA LEU A 11 8.24 -2.17 3.30
C LEU A 11 7.18 -3.27 3.07
N PRO A 12 7.07 -3.85 1.86
CA PRO A 12 6.06 -4.85 1.53
C PRO A 12 5.98 -6.03 2.50
N SER A 13 7.11 -6.60 2.92
CA SER A 13 7.14 -7.74 3.85
C SER A 13 6.57 -7.40 5.23
N LEU A 14 6.80 -6.19 5.72
CA LEU A 14 6.25 -5.72 6.99
C LEU A 14 4.76 -5.38 6.84
N ALA A 15 4.40 -4.71 5.74
CA ALA A 15 3.01 -4.38 5.43
C ALA A 15 2.14 -5.64 5.30
N SER A 16 2.68 -6.71 4.70
CA SER A 16 2.00 -8.01 4.58
C SER A 16 1.62 -8.59 5.94
N ARG A 17 2.60 -8.71 6.84
CA ARG A 17 2.35 -9.17 8.21
C ARG A 17 1.38 -8.25 8.94
N PHE A 18 1.53 -6.94 8.76
CA PHE A 18 0.67 -5.93 9.38
C PHE A 18 -0.79 -6.06 8.97
N PHE A 19 -1.09 -6.11 7.67
CA PHE A 19 -2.48 -6.15 7.18
C PHE A 19 -3.17 -7.48 7.48
N LYS A 20 -2.45 -8.60 7.51
CA LYS A 20 -2.99 -9.88 7.99
C LYS A 20 -3.45 -9.77 9.46
N MET A 21 -2.63 -9.15 10.32
CA MET A 21 -2.99 -8.91 11.72
C MET A 21 -4.12 -7.90 11.87
N ALA A 22 -4.14 -6.83 11.09
CA ALA A 22 -5.20 -5.83 11.10
C ALA A 22 -6.56 -6.43 10.67
N LYS A 23 -6.58 -7.32 9.67
CA LYS A 23 -7.77 -8.09 9.27
C LYS A 23 -8.24 -9.02 10.40
N ALA A 24 -7.31 -9.75 11.02
CA ALA A 24 -7.63 -10.64 12.15
C ALA A 24 -8.17 -9.88 13.38
N ALA A 25 -7.74 -8.63 13.58
CA ALA A 25 -8.23 -7.74 14.64
C ALA A 25 -9.52 -6.98 14.26
N GLU A 26 -10.16 -7.34 13.15
CA GLU A 26 -11.36 -6.67 12.60
C GLU A 26 -11.18 -5.18 12.29
N MET A 27 -9.93 -4.70 12.17
CA MET A 27 -9.62 -3.30 11.87
C MET A 27 -9.70 -2.97 10.37
N MET A 28 -9.91 -3.98 9.52
CA MET A 28 -10.23 -3.81 8.09
C MET A 28 -11.75 -3.69 7.84
N SER A 29 -12.56 -3.73 8.89
CA SER A 29 -14.02 -3.60 8.78
C SER A 29 -14.46 -2.16 8.50
N ARG A 30 -15.76 -1.99 8.20
CA ARG A 30 -16.36 -0.68 7.92
C ARG A 30 -16.12 0.28 9.11
N GLY A 31 -15.70 1.50 8.79
CA GLY A 31 -15.42 2.54 9.78
C GLY A 31 -13.93 2.78 10.04
N TYR A 32 -13.05 2.07 9.33
CA TYR A 32 -11.63 2.35 9.25
C TYR A 32 -11.24 2.78 7.84
N ALA A 33 -10.26 3.68 7.75
CA ALA A 33 -9.66 4.13 6.51
C ALA A 33 -8.15 3.90 6.55
N TRP A 34 -7.63 3.37 5.45
CA TRP A 34 -6.23 2.97 5.32
C TRP A 34 -5.63 3.62 4.09
N ILE A 35 -4.51 4.34 4.27
CA ILE A 35 -3.77 4.98 3.20
C ILE A 35 -2.35 4.45 3.21
N VAL A 36 -1.89 3.87 2.10
CA VAL A 36 -0.51 3.38 1.97
C VAL A 36 0.32 4.37 1.16
N ALA A 37 1.52 4.66 1.64
CA ALA A 37 2.46 5.57 0.98
C ALA A 37 3.01 4.98 -0.33
N ASP A 38 3.63 5.83 -1.15
CA ASP A 38 4.18 5.48 -2.47
C ASP A 38 5.14 4.29 -2.43
N ALA A 39 6.01 4.21 -1.42
CA ALA A 39 6.95 3.10 -1.28
C ALA A 39 6.27 1.72 -1.26
N LEU A 40 5.09 1.61 -0.63
CA LEU A 40 4.33 0.36 -0.61
C LEU A 40 3.47 0.23 -1.87
N THR A 41 2.81 1.31 -2.30
CA THR A 41 1.94 1.31 -3.49
C THR A 41 2.71 0.90 -4.74
N SER A 42 3.94 1.40 -4.89
CA SER A 42 4.80 1.11 -6.04
C SER A 42 5.40 -0.30 -6.03
N LEU A 43 5.24 -1.05 -4.93
CA LEU A 43 5.76 -2.41 -4.76
C LEU A 43 4.65 -3.44 -4.50
N LEU A 44 3.39 -3.13 -4.83
CA LEU A 44 2.27 -4.06 -4.61
C LEU A 44 2.44 -5.39 -5.37
N ASP A 45 3.15 -5.40 -6.49
CA ASP A 45 3.46 -6.62 -7.24
C ASP A 45 4.37 -7.59 -6.48
N SER A 46 5.05 -7.12 -5.42
CA SER A 46 5.89 -7.95 -4.55
C SER A 46 5.14 -8.57 -3.37
N VAL A 47 3.84 -8.30 -3.25
CA VAL A 47 2.98 -8.74 -2.15
C VAL A 47 2.16 -9.96 -2.61
N ASP A 48 2.04 -10.98 -1.75
CA ASP A 48 1.28 -12.19 -2.05
C ASP A 48 -0.24 -11.95 -2.14
N SER A 49 -0.93 -12.77 -2.93
CA SER A 49 -2.38 -12.62 -3.18
C SER A 49 -3.24 -12.64 -1.92
N GLU A 50 -2.87 -13.45 -0.91
CA GLU A 50 -3.59 -13.50 0.37
C GLU A 50 -3.49 -12.17 1.10
N THR A 51 -2.31 -11.55 1.09
CA THR A 51 -2.12 -10.19 1.62
C THR A 51 -2.93 -9.16 0.83
N ILE A 52 -2.94 -9.22 -0.50
CA ILE A 52 -3.75 -8.30 -1.33
C ILE A 52 -5.24 -8.41 -0.97
N GLU A 53 -5.74 -9.62 -0.72
CA GLU A 53 -7.10 -9.84 -0.24
C GLU A 53 -7.31 -9.26 1.17
N ALA A 54 -6.30 -9.35 2.05
CA ALA A 54 -6.35 -8.75 3.37
C ALA A 54 -6.36 -7.21 3.34
N MET A 55 -5.82 -6.62 2.28
CA MET A 55 -5.73 -5.18 2.04
C MET A 55 -6.95 -4.60 1.31
N GLN A 56 -8.05 -5.36 1.15
CA GLN A 56 -9.25 -4.85 0.50
C GLN A 56 -9.78 -3.57 1.18
N GLY A 57 -10.01 -2.53 0.37
CA GLY A 57 -10.44 -1.20 0.83
C GLY A 57 -9.31 -0.22 1.17
N VAL A 58 -8.03 -0.61 1.06
CA VAL A 58 -6.88 0.29 1.22
C VAL A 58 -6.75 1.24 0.02
N ILE A 59 -6.46 2.52 0.28
CA ILE A 59 -6.16 3.52 -0.75
C ILE A 59 -4.64 3.65 -0.90
N GLY A 60 -4.14 3.41 -2.12
CA GLY A 60 -2.74 3.64 -2.47
C GLY A 60 -2.50 5.06 -2.98
N VAL A 61 -1.39 5.66 -2.57
CA VAL A 61 -0.88 6.92 -3.13
C VAL A 61 0.39 6.62 -3.89
N LYS A 62 0.50 7.07 -5.15
CA LYS A 62 1.69 6.90 -5.99
C LYS A 62 2.07 8.23 -6.64
N GLY A 63 3.37 8.52 -6.67
CA GLY A 63 3.88 9.69 -7.37
C GLY A 63 3.60 9.59 -8.87
N TYR A 64 3.01 10.62 -9.47
CA TYR A 64 2.87 10.69 -10.92
C TYR A 64 4.20 11.13 -11.54
N ILE A 65 4.78 10.27 -12.36
CA ILE A 65 5.97 10.58 -13.16
C ILE A 65 5.51 10.71 -14.62
N PRO A 66 5.51 11.93 -15.21
CA PRO A 66 5.13 12.12 -16.60
C PRO A 66 6.02 11.32 -17.55
N ARG A 67 5.43 10.84 -18.65
CA ARG A 67 6.23 10.24 -19.73
C ARG A 67 7.07 11.33 -20.39
N SER A 68 8.38 11.12 -20.43
CA SER A 68 9.31 12.04 -21.08
C SER A 68 10.51 11.29 -21.68
N ASN A 69 11.25 11.94 -22.58
CA ASN A 69 12.46 11.37 -23.16
C ASN A 69 13.54 11.14 -22.08
N GLU A 70 13.61 12.00 -21.07
CA GLU A 70 14.52 11.86 -19.93
C GLU A 70 14.19 10.61 -19.12
N LEU A 71 12.91 10.34 -18.85
CA LEU A 71 12.48 9.12 -18.17
C LEU A 71 12.81 7.87 -18.99
N HIS A 72 12.56 7.90 -20.30
CA HIS A 72 12.89 6.79 -21.19
C HIS A 72 14.41 6.52 -21.20
N ASN A 73 15.21 7.57 -21.34
CA ASN A 73 16.68 7.48 -21.33
C ASN A 73 17.22 7.00 -19.97
N PHE A 74 16.54 7.33 -18.87
CA PHE A 74 16.91 6.86 -17.54
C PHE A 74 16.68 5.34 -17.38
N GLN A 75 15.59 4.81 -17.92
CA GLN A 75 15.25 3.38 -17.82
C GLN A 75 16.11 2.47 -18.72
N GLY A 76 16.70 3.01 -19.79
CA GLY A 76 17.56 2.27 -20.70
C GLY A 76 19.04 2.17 -20.30
N ARG A 77 19.43 2.77 -19.16
CA ARG A 77 20.77 2.65 -18.57
C ARG A 77 20.82 1.51 -17.57
#